data_AF-I6C8T0-F1
#
_entry.id   AF-I6C8T0-F1
#
_cell.length_a   1.000
_cell.length_b   1.000
_cell.length_c   1.000
_cell.angle_alpha   90.00
_cell.angle_beta   90.00
_cell.angle_gamma   90.00
#
_symmetry.space_group_name_H-M   'P 1'
#
loop_
_entity.id
_entity.type
_entity.pdbx_description
1 polymer ?
#
loop_
_entity_poly.entity_id
_entity_poly.type
_entity_poly.pdbx_seq_one_letter_code
_entity_poly.pdbx_strand_id
1 'polypeptide(L)' 'MLDEEVSTDQARWHNRYWIDSEGQIRQSEQYLGADYFPVKTTLIKAARQ' A
#
# COMPACT_ATOMS: atom_id res chain seq x y z
N MET A 1 7.27 -3.39 7.50
CA MET A 1 5.88 -3.07 7.15
C MET A 1 5.68 -1.60 7.43
N LEU A 2 5.15 -0.86 6.46
CA LEU A 2 4.80 0.55 6.58
C LEU A 2 3.27 0.66 6.66
N ASP A 3 2.77 1.32 7.69
CA ASP A 3 1.36 1.69 7.84
C ASP A 3 1.25 3.21 7.60
N GLU A 4 0.39 3.61 6.68
CA GLU A 4 0.21 4.99 6.27
C GLU A 4 -1.24 5.39 6.57
N GLU A 5 -1.41 6.31 7.52
CA GLU A 5 -2.70 6.96 7.77
C GLU A 5 -2.86 8.14 6.80
N VAL A 6 -3.92 8.11 6.00
CA VAL A 6 -4.26 9.18 5.08
C VAL A 6 -5.59 9.80 5.51
N SER A 7 -5.64 11.13 5.52
CA SER A 7 -6.84 11.88 5.89
C SER A 7 -7.11 13.03 4.93
N THR A 8 -8.38 13.23 4.61
CA THR A 8 -8.91 14.46 4.03
C THR A 8 -9.97 15.03 4.97
N ASP A 9 -10.57 16.17 4.60
CA ASP A 9 -11.71 16.74 5.35
C ASP A 9 -12.94 15.79 5.38
N GLN A 10 -13.02 14.82 4.46
CA GLN A 10 -14.21 13.99 4.25
C GLN A 10 -14.02 12.52 4.63
N ALA A 11 -12.78 12.02 4.66
CA ALA A 11 -12.52 10.60 4.92
C ALA A 11 -11.12 10.36 5.51
N ARG A 12 -10.95 9.20 6.16
CA ARG A 12 -9.67 8.71 6.67
C ARG A 12 -9.55 7.23 6.43
N TRP A 13 -8.37 6.76 6.05
CA TRP A 13 -8.12 5.34 5.81
C TRP A 13 -6.65 5.00 6.07
N HIS A 14 -6.35 3.70 6.11
CA HIS A 14 -4.99 3.19 6.27
C HIS A 14 -4.57 2.43 5.02
N ASN A 15 -3.40 2.77 4.49
CA ASN A 15 -2.69 1.97 3.50
C ASN A 15 -1.58 1.15 4.18
N ARG A 16 -1.33 -0.07 3.70
CA ARG A 16 -0.27 -0.94 4.23
C ARG A 16 0.67 -1.39 3.12
N TYR A 17 1.96 -1.29 3.38
CA TYR A 17 3.00 -1.70 2.45
C TYR A 17 3.98 -2.66 3.12
N TRP A 18 4.22 -3.80 2.47
CA TRP A 18 5.26 -4.75 2.87
C TRP A 18 6.48 -4.48 2.00
N ILE A 19 7.53 -3.98 2.63
CA ILE A 19 8.77 -3.56 2.00
C ILE A 19 9.85 -4.56 2.38
N ASP A 20 10.65 -5.01 1.41
CA ASP A 20 11.79 -5.88 1.67
C ASP A 20 13.03 -5.11 2.13
N SER A 21 14.14 -5.82 2.36
CA SER A 21 15.40 -5.24 2.81
C SER A 21 16.06 -4.29 1.80
N GLU A 22 15.66 -4.33 0.53
CA GLU A 22 16.17 -3.46 -0.53
C GLU A 22 15.30 -2.21 -0.73
N GLY A 23 14.21 -2.08 0.03
CA GLY A 23 13.28 -0.97 -0.10
C GLY A 23 12.19 -1.18 -1.15
N GLN A 24 12.08 -2.38 -1.74
CA GLN A 24 11.05 -2.67 -2.74
C GLN A 24 9.73 -3.10 -2.06
N ILE A 25 8.60 -2.56 -2.54
CA ILE A 25 7.28 -3.05 -2.14
C ILE A 25 7.09 -4.45 -2.72
N ARG A 26 6.74 -5.42 -1.86
CA ARG A 26 6.39 -6.80 -2.23
C ARG A 26 4.89 -7.07 -2.15
N GLN A 27 4.19 -6.32 -1.30
CA GLN A 27 2.73 -6.33 -1.20
C GLN A 27 2.22 -4.95 -0.81
N SER A 28 1.04 -4.58 -1.31
CA SER A 28 0.31 -3.42 -0.82
C SER A 28 -1.17 -3.73 -0.60
N GLU A 29 -1.75 -3.04 0.38
CA GLU A 29 -3.19 -2.92 0.59
C GLU A 29 -3.49 -1.43 0.66
N GLN A 30 -4.24 -0.92 -0.31
CA GLN A 30 -4.47 0.52 -0.50
C GLN A 30 -5.85 0.78 -1.12
N TYR A 31 -6.28 2.03 -1.18
CA TYR A 31 -7.57 2.42 -1.76
C TYR A 31 -7.37 3.26 -3.04
N LEU A 32 -8.22 3.06 -4.06
CA LEU A 32 -8.18 3.86 -5.30
C LEU A 32 -8.83 5.24 -5.14
N GLY A 33 -9.73 5.40 -4.17
CA GLY A 33 -10.31 6.67 -3.78
C GLY A 33 -10.27 6.83 -2.26
N ALA A 34 -10.68 8.01 -1.77
CA ALA A 34 -10.71 8.31 -0.34
C ALA A 34 -11.64 7.33 0.40
N ASP A 35 -11.05 6.40 1.16
CA ASP A 35 -11.74 5.25 1.77
C ASP A 35 -12.66 4.49 0.79
N TYR A 36 -12.31 4.47 -0.50
CA TYR A 36 -13.13 3.88 -1.56
C TYR A 36 -12.34 2.90 -2.43
N PHE A 37 -12.96 1.74 -2.66
CA PHE A 37 -12.45 0.64 -3.49
C PHE A 37 -11.08 0.11 -3.04
N PRO A 38 -11.04 -0.84 -2.09
CA PRO A 38 -9.79 -1.42 -1.61
C PRO A 38 -9.16 -2.34 -2.66
N VAL A 39 -7.85 -2.21 -2.83
CA VAL A 39 -7.02 -2.99 -3.75
C VAL A 39 -5.90 -3.66 -2.96
N LYS A 40 -5.78 -4.97 -3.17
CA LYS A 40 -4.66 -5.77 -2.67
C LYS A 40 -3.80 -6.23 -3.83
N THR A 41 -2.51 -5.94 -3.75
CA THR A 41 -1.53 -6.26 -4.78
C THR A 41 -0.38 -7.04 -4.18
N THR A 42 0.01 -8.14 -4.83
CA THR A 42 1.21 -8.91 -4.48
C THR A 42 2.14 -8.99 -5.69
N LEU A 43 3.39 -8.58 -5.51
CA LEU A 43 4.42 -8.64 -6.54
C LEU A 43 5.15 -9.99 -6.44
N ILE A 44 4.78 -10.92 -7.32
CA ILE A 44 5.32 -12.29 -7.32
C ILE A 44 6.71 -12.36 -7.97
N LYS A 45 6.97 -11.51 -8.96
CA LYS A 45 8.28 -11.43 -9.60
C LYS A 45 9.18 -10.46 -8.84
N ALA A 46 10.32 -10.96 -8.37
CA ALA A 46 11.36 -10.10 -7.81
C ALA A 46 11.84 -9.09 -8.85
N ALA A 47 11.97 -7.81 -8.47
CA ALA A 47 12.67 -6.87 -9.33
C ALA A 47 14.14 -7.33 -9.41
N ARG A 48 14.64 -7.45 -10.64
CA ARG A 48 16.09 -7.56 -10.86
C ARG A 48 16.65 -6.14 -10.86
N GLN A 49 17.82 -5.95 -10.24
CA GLN A 49 18.65 -4.78 -10.53
C GLN A 49 19.18 -4.85 -11.97
#